data_AF-A0A9E3D0Y5-F1
#
_entry.id   AF-A0A9E3D0Y5-F1
#
_cell.length_a   1.000
_cell.length_b   1.000
_cell.length_c   1.000
_cell.angle_alpha   90.00
_cell.angle_beta   90.00
_cell.angle_gamma   90.00
#
_symmetry.space_group_name_H-M   'P 1'
#
loop_
_entity.id
_entity.type
_entity.pdbx_description
1 polymer ?
#
loop_
_entity_poly.entity_id
_entity_poly.type
_entity_poly.pdbx_seq_one_letter_code
_entity_poly.pdbx_strand_id
1 'polypeptide(L)'
;MSYMGLSRCAEIVAALQASGMRADLPAAVVSAAHTVHQREARGTLAGLPALLQDKGLSSPAILVIGEVAAMQAAAIVATIADDEQALRDQPSGPGHRRLAG
;
A
#
# COMPACT_ATOMS: atom_id res chain seq x y z
N MET A 1 -0.32 16.83 -6.45
CA MET A 1 -0.03 15.39 -6.28
C MET A 1 1.37 15.30 -5.71
N SER A 2 1.50 15.14 -4.38
CA SER A 2 2.75 15.45 -3.66
C SER A 2 3.71 14.26 -3.61
N TYR A 3 5.00 14.57 -3.70
CA TYR A 3 6.16 13.71 -3.43
C TYR A 3 6.14 13.02 -2.04
N MET A 4 5.14 13.31 -1.19
CA MET A 4 4.93 12.71 0.13
C MET A 4 4.92 11.18 0.12
N GLY A 5 4.45 10.53 -0.95
CA GLY A 5 4.47 9.07 -1.04
C GLY A 5 5.87 8.48 -1.00
N LEU A 6 6.82 9.17 -1.65
CA LEU A 6 8.20 8.71 -1.72
C LEU A 6 8.98 9.02 -0.44
N SER A 7 8.86 10.25 0.09
CA SER A 7 9.50 10.62 1.36
C SER A 7 9.07 9.68 2.48
N ARG A 8 7.77 9.37 2.56
CA ARG A 8 7.23 8.44 3.55
C ARG A 8 7.73 7.00 3.33
N CYS A 9 7.91 6.58 2.09
CA CYS A 9 8.46 5.25 1.80
C CYS A 9 9.92 5.14 2.25
N ALA A 10 10.74 6.16 1.99
CA ALA A 10 12.12 6.19 2.47
C ALA A 10 12.20 6.15 4.01
N GLU A 11 11.32 6.89 4.70
CA GLU A 11 11.20 6.85 6.16
C GLU A 11 10.81 5.46 6.68
N ILE A 12 9.83 4.81 6.06
CA ILE A 12 9.39 3.45 6.44
C ILE A 12 10.53 2.43 6.24
N VAL A 13 11.22 2.48 5.09
CA VAL A 13 12.37 1.61 4.80
C VAL A 13 13.46 1.79 5.84
N ALA A 14 13.81 3.03 6.18
CA ALA A 14 14.82 3.34 7.18
C ALA A 14 14.42 2.83 8.57
N ALA A 15 13.17 3.03 8.98
CA ALA A 15 12.66 2.56 10.27
C ALA A 15 12.70 1.03 10.39
N LEU A 16 12.33 0.31 9.32
CA LEU A 16 12.35 -1.15 9.29
C LEU A 16 13.77 -1.72 9.33
N GLN A 17 14.69 -1.11 8.59
CA GLN A 17 16.11 -1.49 8.66
C GLN A 17 16.68 -1.23 10.05
N ALA A 18 16.34 -0.09 10.67
CA ALA A 18 16.74 0.22 12.04
C ALA A 18 16.18 -0.78 13.07
N SER A 19 15.03 -1.38 12.82
CA SER A 19 14.48 -2.47 13.65
C SER A 19 15.10 -3.85 13.38
N GLY A 20 16.15 -3.94 12.54
CA GLY A 20 16.86 -5.19 12.25
C GLY A 20 16.30 -5.99 11.05
N MET A 21 15.39 -5.40 10.27
CA MET A 21 14.89 -6.04 9.05
C MET A 21 15.99 -6.07 7.99
N ARG A 22 16.18 -7.22 7.33
CA ARG A 22 17.22 -7.37 6.30
C ARG A 22 16.92 -6.48 5.09
N ALA A 23 17.95 -5.79 4.59
CA ALA A 23 17.84 -4.89 3.45
C ALA A 23 17.46 -5.60 2.13
N ASP A 24 17.75 -6.89 2.02
CA ASP A 24 17.47 -7.75 0.87
C ASP A 24 16.08 -8.40 0.90
N LEU A 25 15.28 -8.12 1.93
CA LEU A 25 13.93 -8.67 2.01
C LEU A 25 13.10 -8.23 0.80
N PRO A 26 12.35 -9.15 0.18
CA PRO A 26 11.43 -8.80 -0.88
C PRO A 26 10.42 -7.75 -0.40
N ALA A 27 10.18 -6.75 -1.24
CA ALA A 27 9.21 -5.71 -0.99
C ALA A 27 8.56 -5.25 -2.31
N ALA A 28 7.28 -4.86 -2.24
CA ALA A 28 6.50 -4.42 -3.36
C ALA A 28 5.64 -3.20 -3.00
N VAL A 29 5.45 -2.30 -3.96
CA VAL A 29 4.49 -1.20 -3.86
C VAL A 29 3.51 -1.28 -5.01
N VAL A 30 2.22 -1.19 -4.70
CA VAL A 30 1.14 -1.14 -5.68
C VAL A 30 0.40 0.17 -5.50
N SER A 31 0.36 1.00 -6.55
CA SER A 31 -0.42 2.25 -6.57
C SER A 31 -1.66 2.13 -7.44
N ALA A 32 -2.70 2.89 -7.12
CA ALA A 32 -3.97 2.89 -7.86
C ALA A 32 -4.57 1.49 -8.01
N ALA A 33 -4.44 0.68 -6.95
CA ALA A 33 -5.08 -0.63 -6.83
C ALA A 33 -6.57 -0.52 -7.18
N HIS A 34 -7.12 -1.50 -7.90
CA HIS A 34 -8.52 -1.54 -8.39
C HIS A 34 -8.87 -0.57 -9.51
N THR A 35 -7.87 0.06 -10.13
CA THR A 35 -8.07 0.83 -11.37
C THR A 35 -7.36 0.17 -12.54
N VAL A 36 -7.80 0.45 -13.77
CA VAL A 36 -7.06 0.09 -15.00
C VAL A 36 -5.66 0.71 -15.07
N HIS A 37 -5.37 1.68 -14.20
CA HIS A 37 -4.09 2.35 -14.07
C HIS A 37 -3.26 1.82 -12.91
N GLN A 38 -3.57 0.63 -12.38
CA GLN A 38 -2.75 -0.01 -11.36
C GLN A 38 -1.30 -0.10 -11.83
N ARG A 39 -0.38 0.38 -10.99
CA ARG A 39 1.05 0.29 -11.24
C ARG A 39 1.74 -0.38 -10.06
N GLU A 40 2.77 -1.14 -10.38
CA GLU A 40 3.49 -1.93 -9.40
C GLU A 40 5.01 -1.72 -9.52
N ALA A 41 5.68 -1.64 -8.38
CA ALA A 41 7.12 -1.75 -8.24
C ALA A 41 7.44 -2.94 -7.33
N ARG A 42 8.42 -3.76 -7.74
CA ARG A 42 8.95 -4.87 -6.92
C ARG A 42 10.45 -4.77 -6.84
N GLY A 43 11.00 -5.10 -5.68
CA GLY A 43 12.43 -5.17 -5.47
C GLY A 43 12.74 -5.63 -4.06
N THR A 44 13.85 -5.13 -3.54
CA THR A 44 14.23 -5.31 -2.14
C THR A 44 13.78 -4.11 -1.31
N LEU A 45 13.69 -4.30 0.00
CA LEU A 45 13.39 -3.24 0.97
C LEU A 45 14.28 -2.01 0.75
N ALA A 46 15.58 -2.20 0.54
CA ALA A 46 16.52 -1.11 0.28
C ALA A 46 16.37 -0.49 -1.13
N GLY A 47 15.98 -1.27 -2.14
CA GLY A 47 15.84 -0.80 -3.52
C GLY A 47 14.52 -0.08 -3.79
N LEU A 48 13.54 -0.23 -2.92
CA LEU A 48 12.19 0.28 -3.10
C LEU A 48 12.10 1.80 -3.34
N PRO A 49 12.82 2.66 -2.59
CA PRO A 49 12.75 4.11 -2.80
C PRO A 49 13.24 4.51 -4.19
N ALA A 50 14.32 3.89 -4.68
CA ALA A 50 14.84 4.15 -6.02
C ALA A 50 13.85 3.68 -7.11
N LEU A 51 13.23 2.51 -6.91
CA LEU A 51 12.22 1.99 -7.84
C LEU A 51 10.97 2.88 -7.94
N LEU A 52 10.55 3.46 -6.81
CA LEU A 52 9.43 4.39 -6.76
C LEU A 52 9.72 5.70 -7.50
N GLN A 53 10.95 6.21 -7.36
CA GLN A 53 11.42 7.38 -8.12
C GLN A 53 11.41 7.11 -9.61
N ASP A 54 12.02 6.00 -10.04
CA ASP A 54 12.12 5.63 -11.45
C ASP A 54 10.75 5.46 -12.11
N LYS A 55 9.80 4.84 -11.40
CA LYS A 55 8.45 4.56 -11.92
C LYS A 55 7.45 5.71 -11.72
N GLY A 56 7.84 6.77 -11.02
CA GLY A 56 6.97 7.92 -10.72
C GLY A 56 5.70 7.51 -9.97
N LEU A 57 5.78 6.52 -9.08
CA LEU A 57 4.63 5.99 -8.36
C LEU A 57 4.18 6.95 -7.27
N SER A 58 2.87 7.21 -7.21
CA SER A 58 2.28 8.18 -6.30
C SER A 58 1.10 7.58 -5.54
N SER A 59 0.78 8.21 -4.41
CA SER A 59 -0.38 7.87 -3.57
C SER A 59 -1.71 7.94 -4.35
N PRO A 60 -2.73 7.11 -4.01
CA PRO A 60 -2.72 6.05 -2.97
C PRO A 60 -1.92 4.81 -3.39
N ALA A 61 -1.14 4.26 -2.46
CA ALA A 61 -0.30 3.08 -2.67
C ALA A 61 -0.23 2.17 -1.44
N ILE A 62 -0.13 0.86 -1.69
CA ILE A 62 -0.02 -0.21 -0.69
C ILE A 62 1.42 -0.73 -0.73
N LEU A 63 2.06 -0.80 0.45
CA LEU A 63 3.40 -1.34 0.64
C LEU A 63 3.32 -2.74 1.26
N VAL A 64 3.91 -3.73 0.61
CA VAL A 64 3.97 -5.12 1.06
C VAL A 64 5.44 -5.50 1.26
N ILE A 65 5.80 -6.04 2.42
CA ILE A 65 7.19 -6.36 2.80
C ILE A 65 7.24 -7.78 3.38
N GLY A 66 8.28 -8.54 3.00
CA GLY A 66 8.54 -9.90 3.49
C GLY A 66 8.41 -10.97 2.41
N GLU A 67 8.53 -12.25 2.77
CA GLU A 67 8.38 -13.40 1.86
C GLU A 67 7.07 -13.33 1.05
N VAL A 68 5.99 -12.78 1.64
CA VAL A 68 4.72 -12.54 0.96
C VAL A 68 4.85 -11.57 -0.22
N ALA A 69 5.77 -10.60 -0.19
CA ALA A 69 6.04 -9.71 -1.32
C ALA A 69 6.71 -10.42 -2.52
N ALA A 70 7.29 -11.61 -2.30
CA ALA A 70 7.78 -12.46 -3.39
C ALA A 70 6.63 -13.15 -4.14
N MET A 71 5.46 -13.31 -3.51
CA MET A 71 4.24 -13.77 -4.17
C MET A 71 3.65 -12.64 -5.03
N GLN A 72 2.70 -12.93 -5.92
CA GLN A 72 2.12 -11.88 -6.77
C GLN A 72 1.43 -10.81 -5.90
N ALA A 73 2.02 -9.61 -5.77
CA ALA A 73 1.45 -8.52 -4.98
C ALA A 73 0.07 -8.09 -5.50
N ALA A 74 -0.20 -8.22 -6.81
CA ALA A 74 -1.55 -8.04 -7.35
C ALA A 74 -2.58 -9.01 -6.74
N ALA A 75 -2.20 -10.27 -6.47
CA ALA A 75 -3.07 -11.24 -5.82
C ALA A 75 -3.29 -10.90 -4.35
N ILE A 76 -2.25 -10.45 -3.64
CA ILE A 76 -2.34 -10.04 -2.23
C ILE A 76 -3.16 -8.75 -2.07
N VAL A 77 -2.94 -7.77 -2.93
CA VAL A 77 -3.70 -6.51 -2.94
C VAL A 77 -5.16 -6.77 -3.25
N ALA A 78 -5.48 -7.66 -4.19
CA ALA A 78 -6.86 -8.09 -4.42
C ALA A 78 -7.49 -8.67 -3.16
N THR A 79 -6.79 -9.54 -2.42
CA THR A 79 -7.29 -10.09 -1.16
C THR A 79 -7.49 -9.05 -0.07
N ILE A 80 -6.54 -8.12 0.13
CA ILE A 80 -6.64 -7.08 1.17
C ILE A 80 -7.75 -6.08 0.83
N ALA A 81 -7.90 -5.74 -0.43
CA ALA A 81 -8.90 -4.78 -0.86
C ALA A 81 -10.31 -5.36 -0.93
N ASP A 82 -10.45 -6.65 -1.25
CA ASP A 82 -11.73 -7.33 -1.07
C ASP A 82 -12.19 -7.24 0.40
N ASP A 83 -11.26 -7.35 1.35
CA ASP A 83 -11.55 -7.24 2.80
C ASP A 83 -11.92 -5.79 3.22
N GLU A 84 -11.22 -4.78 2.72
CA GLU A 84 -11.54 -3.35 2.95
C GLU A 84 -12.87 -2.94 2.30
N GLN A 85 -13.14 -3.42 1.07
CA GLN A 85 -14.38 -3.15 0.35
C GLN A 85 -15.55 -3.85 1.05
N ALA A 86 -15.37 -5.08 1.51
CA ALA A 86 -16.35 -5.78 2.34
C ALA A 86 -16.67 -5.02 3.64
N LEU A 87 -15.68 -4.35 4.26
CA LEU A 87 -15.90 -3.49 5.43
C LEU A 87 -16.63 -2.18 5.09
N ARG A 88 -16.42 -1.63 3.89
CA ARG A 88 -17.06 -0.38 3.41
C ARG A 88 -18.46 -0.57 2.84
N ASP A 89 -18.73 -1.73 2.24
CA ASP A 89 -20.04 -2.12 1.72
C ASP A 89 -20.99 -2.61 2.83
N GLN A 90 -20.54 -2.62 4.10
CA GLN A 90 -21.43 -2.77 5.23
C GLN A 90 -22.39 -1.57 5.27
N PRO A 91 -23.72 -1.80 5.31
CA PRO A 91 -24.67 -0.72 5.36
C PRO A 91 -24.39 0.13 6.60
N SER A 92 -24.15 1.43 6.39
CA SER A 92 -24.05 2.40 7.48
C SER A 92 -25.27 2.25 8.38
N GLY A 93 -25.05 1.90 9.65
CA GLY A 93 -26.09 1.60 10.63
C GLY A 93 -27.16 2.71 10.71
N PRO A 94 -28.38 2.38 11.19
CA PRO A 94 -29.56 3.22 11.00
C PRO A 94 -29.34 4.63 11.57
N GLY A 95 -29.52 5.61 10.69
CA GLY A 95 -29.38 7.02 10.98
C GLY A 95 -30.24 7.44 12.17
N HIS A 96 -29.60 8.07 13.15
CA HIS A 96 -30.23 8.68 14.31
C HIS A 96 -31.12 9.85 13.84
N ARG A 97 -32.37 9.56 13.52
CA ARG A 97 -33.37 10.57 13.11
C ARG A 97 -33.80 11.33 14.37
N ARG A 98 -33.25 12.53 14.60
CA ARG A 98 -33.84 13.50 15.53
C ARG A 98 -35.15 14.02 14.93
N LEU A 99 -36.24 13.86 15.67
CA LEU A 99 -37.48 14.65 15.61
C LEU A 99 -37.95 14.70 17.08
N ALA A 100 -37.88 15.78 17.87
CA ALA A 100 -38.43 17.14 17.70
C ALA A 100 -39.91 17.09 17.32
N GLY A 101 -40.79 17.31 18.31
CA GLY A 101 -42.24 17.39 18.16
C GLY A 101 -42.96 16.89 19.40
#